data_AF-A0AA91JX20-F1
#
_entry.id   AF-A0AA91JX20-F1
#
_cell.length_a   1.000
_cell.length_b   1.000
_cell.length_c   1.000
_cell.angle_alpha   90.00
_cell.angle_beta   90.00
_cell.angle_gamma   90.00
#
_symmetry.space_group_name_H-M   'P 1'
#
loop_
_entity.id
_entity.type
_entity.pdbx_description
1 polymer ?
#
loop_
_entity_poly.entity_id
_entity_poly.type
_entity_poly.pdbx_seq_one_letter_code
_entity_poly.pdbx_strand_id
1 'polypeptide(L)'
;MQTTINASLNPYSVTGTLGFEELAIALVANQFKPSIFHMDFLKMSGVISSDWELQKQLILTATVSQFVFKNGVSLVAQPRSVTFPQTIDPKNGVENTRTDASVCRSQFFEDVTREKYR
;
A
#
# COMPACT_ATOMS: atom_id res chain seq x y z
N MET A 1 -57.43 -24.63 -11.41
CA MET A 1 -56.13 -24.51 -10.70
C MET A 1 -55.10 -24.11 -11.73
N GLN A 2 -54.52 -22.92 -11.60
CA GLN A 2 -53.35 -22.52 -12.39
C GLN A 2 -52.56 -21.54 -11.54
N THR A 3 -51.39 -21.98 -11.09
CA THR A 3 -50.50 -21.19 -10.23
C THR A 3 -49.53 -20.46 -11.14
N THR A 4 -49.79 -19.19 -11.43
CA THR A 4 -48.86 -18.35 -12.20
C THR A 4 -47.75 -17.89 -11.28
N ILE A 5 -46.54 -18.39 -11.52
CA ILE A 5 -45.32 -17.93 -10.85
C ILE A 5 -44.87 -16.59 -11.46
N ASN A 6 -45.19 -15.48 -10.79
CA ASN A 6 -44.62 -14.18 -11.13
C ASN A 6 -43.20 -14.09 -10.57
N ALA A 7 -42.22 -14.65 -11.28
CA ALA A 7 -40.82 -14.38 -11.00
C ALA A 7 -40.47 -13.00 -11.60
N SER A 8 -40.64 -11.93 -10.83
CA SER A 8 -40.02 -10.65 -11.19
C SER A 8 -38.51 -10.78 -10.97
N LEU A 9 -37.78 -11.04 -12.05
CA LEU A 9 -36.32 -10.93 -12.08
C LEU A 9 -35.99 -9.45 -11.87
N ASN A 10 -35.56 -9.08 -10.67
CA ASN A 10 -35.05 -7.74 -10.41
C ASN A 10 -33.66 -7.65 -11.07
N PRO A 11 -33.46 -6.90 -12.17
CA PRO A 11 -32.14 -6.76 -12.73
C PRO A 11 -31.37 -5.84 -11.79
N TYR A 12 -30.47 -6.39 -10.99
CA TYR A 12 -29.45 -5.59 -10.32
C TYR A 12 -28.51 -5.04 -11.39
N SER A 13 -28.94 -3.98 -12.07
CA SER A 13 -28.06 -3.12 -12.84
C SER A 13 -27.21 -2.37 -11.84
N VAL A 14 -25.97 -2.81 -11.64
CA VAL A 14 -24.95 -2.06 -10.92
C VAL A 14 -24.63 -0.82 -11.75
N THR A 15 -25.39 0.25 -11.54
CA THR A 15 -25.14 1.59 -12.11
C THR A 15 -24.07 2.30 -11.28
N GLY A 16 -22.98 1.60 -11.00
CA GLY A 16 -21.83 2.12 -10.26
C GLY A 16 -20.61 2.11 -11.15
N THR A 17 -19.93 3.24 -11.28
CA THR A 17 -18.59 3.28 -11.88
C THR A 17 -17.68 2.36 -11.07
N LEU A 18 -17.11 1.33 -11.69
CA LEU A 18 -16.12 0.47 -11.06
C LEU A 18 -14.85 1.30 -10.78
N GLY A 19 -14.70 1.72 -9.53
CA GLY A 19 -13.52 2.41 -9.03
C GLY A 19 -12.68 1.52 -8.13
N PHE A 20 -11.37 1.71 -8.13
CA PHE A 20 -10.47 1.10 -7.15
C PHE A 20 -10.32 2.07 -5.98
N GLU A 21 -10.50 1.59 -4.75
CA GLU A 21 -10.39 2.40 -3.53
C GLU A 21 -8.99 2.31 -2.89
N GLU A 22 -8.25 1.24 -3.18
CA GLU A 22 -6.93 0.99 -2.60
C GLU A 22 -6.02 0.25 -3.58
N LEU A 23 -4.73 0.59 -3.54
CA LEU A 23 -3.66 -0.16 -4.19
C LEU A 23 -2.62 -0.55 -3.13
N ALA A 24 -2.30 -1.84 -3.03
CA ALA A 24 -1.26 -2.31 -2.14
C ALA A 24 -0.23 -3.15 -2.90
N ILE A 25 1.04 -2.90 -2.62
CA ILE A 25 2.15 -3.72 -3.13
C ILE A 25 2.82 -4.39 -1.94
N ALA A 26 2.85 -5.72 -1.94
CA ALA A 26 3.53 -6.51 -0.91
C ALA A 26 4.80 -7.15 -1.45
N LEU A 27 5.88 -7.04 -0.68
CA LEU A 27 7.17 -7.67 -0.92
C LEU A 27 7.39 -8.70 0.19
N VAL A 28 7.73 -9.93 -0.20
CA VAL A 28 7.90 -11.04 0.73
C VAL A 28 9.34 -11.53 0.64
N ALA A 29 10.03 -11.62 1.78
CA ALA A 29 11.42 -12.07 1.85
C ALA A 29 11.65 -12.99 3.06
N ASN A 30 12.46 -14.03 2.85
CA ASN A 30 12.88 -14.93 3.92
C ASN A 30 13.86 -14.20 4.86
N GLN A 31 13.60 -14.28 6.16
CA GLN A 31 14.36 -13.60 7.23
C GLN A 31 14.33 -12.06 7.20
N PHE A 32 13.23 -11.47 6.72
CA PHE A 32 13.01 -10.03 6.83
C PHE A 32 12.80 -9.59 8.29
N LYS A 33 13.62 -8.64 8.77
CA LYS A 33 13.51 -8.04 10.12
C LYS A 33 12.85 -6.65 10.02
N PRO A 34 11.62 -6.46 10.54
CA PRO A 34 10.92 -5.17 10.49
C PRO A 34 11.68 -4.03 11.16
N SER A 35 12.52 -4.34 12.16
CA SER A 35 13.33 -3.38 12.91
C SER A 35 14.34 -2.59 12.06
N ILE A 36 14.58 -2.96 10.80
CA ILE A 36 15.41 -2.17 9.87
C ILE A 36 14.67 -0.91 9.40
N PHE A 37 13.34 -0.88 9.45
CA PHE A 37 12.58 0.28 9.05
C PHE A 37 12.57 1.37 10.12
N HIS A 38 13.48 2.31 9.97
CA HIS A 38 13.42 3.63 10.59
C HIS A 38 13.19 4.69 9.52
N MET A 39 12.61 5.83 9.91
CA MET A 39 12.36 6.96 9.01
C MET A 39 13.64 7.38 8.27
N ASP A 40 14.76 7.45 8.99
CA ASP A 40 16.04 7.87 8.43
C ASP A 40 16.55 6.87 7.39
N PHE A 41 16.37 5.56 7.62
CA PHE A 41 16.70 4.54 6.63
C PHE A 41 15.84 4.70 5.37
N LEU A 42 14.54 4.91 5.52
CA LEU A 42 13.62 5.07 4.39
C LEU A 42 13.95 6.31 3.53
N LYS A 43 14.35 7.41 4.18
CA LYS A 43 14.75 8.64 3.48
C LYS A 43 16.12 8.49 2.83
N MET A 44 17.08 7.88 3.52
CA MET A 44 18.45 7.71 3.00
C MET A 44 18.54 6.68 1.87
N SER A 45 17.70 5.65 1.91
CA SER A 45 17.53 4.68 0.80
C SER A 45 16.77 5.30 -0.39
N GLY A 46 16.08 6.41 -0.19
CA GLY A 46 15.21 7.01 -1.21
C GLY A 46 13.90 6.26 -1.41
N VAL A 47 13.62 5.22 -0.61
CA VAL A 47 12.35 4.47 -0.62
C VAL A 47 11.17 5.41 -0.44
N ILE A 48 11.35 6.45 0.37
CA ILE A 48 10.44 7.59 0.46
C ILE A 48 11.20 8.86 0.14
N SER A 49 10.50 9.84 -0.41
CA SER A 49 11.09 11.15 -0.67
C SER A 49 11.31 11.92 0.64
N SER A 50 12.32 12.80 0.66
CA SER A 50 12.74 13.51 1.87
C SER A 50 11.68 14.47 2.43
N ASP A 51 10.84 14.99 1.54
CA ASP A 51 9.72 15.91 1.80
C ASP A 51 8.46 15.21 2.34
N TRP A 52 8.44 13.87 2.37
CA TRP A 52 7.29 13.13 2.90
C TRP A 52 7.16 13.34 4.40
N GLU A 53 5.97 13.80 4.80
CA GLU A 53 5.59 14.03 6.19
C GLU A 53 4.69 12.92 6.71
N LEU A 54 4.93 12.52 7.96
CA LEU A 54 4.05 11.60 8.67
C LEU A 54 2.69 12.27 8.95
N GLN A 55 1.62 11.55 8.64
CA GLN A 55 0.26 11.93 9.00
C GLN A 55 -0.01 11.68 10.49
N LYS A 56 0.60 10.65 11.07
CA LYS A 56 0.47 10.29 12.49
C LYS A 56 1.77 9.73 13.04
N GLN A 57 1.84 9.60 14.37
CA GLN A 57 2.94 8.92 15.04
C GLN A 57 3.17 7.54 14.41
N LEU A 58 4.42 7.29 14.01
CA LEU A 58 4.86 5.99 13.52
C LEU A 58 4.74 4.93 14.63
N ILE A 59 4.37 3.71 14.26
CA ILE A 59 4.27 2.58 15.18
C ILE A 59 5.51 1.72 14.97
N LEU A 60 6.36 1.58 15.99
CA LEU A 60 7.51 0.69 15.96
C LEU A 60 7.42 -0.28 17.13
N THR A 61 7.19 -1.54 16.80
CA THR A 61 7.25 -2.66 17.74
C THR A 61 8.23 -3.70 17.22
N ALA A 62 8.52 -4.72 18.04
CA ALA A 62 9.41 -5.82 17.62
C ALA A 62 8.89 -6.59 16.39
N THR A 63 7.58 -6.53 16.12
CA THR A 63 6.92 -7.31 15.08
C THR A 63 6.23 -6.46 14.03
N VAL A 64 6.04 -5.16 14.25
CA VAL A 64 5.34 -4.30 13.30
C VAL A 64 6.03 -2.95 13.24
N SER A 65 6.32 -2.49 12.03
CA SER A 65 6.72 -1.12 11.77
C SER A 65 5.72 -0.50 10.79
N GLN A 66 4.98 0.51 11.25
CA GLN A 66 3.98 1.20 10.43
C GLN A 66 4.28 2.70 10.33
N PHE A 67 4.30 3.18 9.10
CA PHE A 67 4.42 4.58 8.73
C PHE A 67 3.20 4.95 7.91
N VAL A 68 2.57 6.07 8.24
CA VAL A 68 1.43 6.59 7.47
C VAL A 68 1.74 8.04 7.13
N PHE A 69 1.78 8.33 5.83
CA PHE A 69 2.20 9.61 5.28
C PHE A 69 0.99 10.42 4.84
N LYS A 70 1.13 11.75 4.82
CA LYS A 70 0.04 12.67 4.44
C LYS A 70 -0.39 12.55 2.97
N ASN A 71 0.44 11.95 2.13
CA ASN A 71 0.13 11.69 0.72
C ASN A 71 -0.79 10.47 0.52
N GLY A 72 -1.20 9.80 1.60
CA GLY A 72 -2.07 8.62 1.53
C GLY A 72 -1.33 7.30 1.34
N VAL A 73 0.00 7.33 1.17
CA VAL A 73 0.84 6.13 1.20
C VAL A 73 1.07 5.72 2.65
N SER A 74 1.05 4.43 2.89
CA SER A 74 1.51 3.84 4.13
C SER A 74 2.56 2.77 3.85
N LEU A 75 3.38 2.49 4.85
CA LEU A 75 4.34 1.41 4.83
C LEU A 75 4.07 0.56 6.06
N VAL A 76 3.81 -0.72 5.84
CA VAL A 76 3.54 -1.70 6.89
C VAL A 76 4.54 -2.85 6.74
N ALA A 77 5.49 -2.92 7.65
CA ALA A 77 6.46 -4.00 7.71
C ALA A 77 6.12 -4.97 8.84
N GLN A 78 6.13 -6.25 8.51
CA GLN A 78 5.87 -7.37 9.40
C GLN A 78 6.94 -8.45 9.16
N PRO A 79 7.10 -9.44 10.05
CA PRO A 79 7.99 -10.55 9.80
C PRO A 79 7.67 -11.18 8.44
N ARG A 80 8.68 -11.24 7.58
CA ARG A 80 8.63 -11.78 6.20
C ARG A 80 7.97 -10.90 5.15
N SER A 81 7.28 -9.81 5.49
CA SER A 81 6.59 -8.99 4.49
C SER A 81 6.71 -7.50 4.73
N VAL A 82 6.72 -6.75 3.63
CA VAL A 82 6.61 -5.30 3.60
C VAL A 82 5.52 -4.95 2.62
N THR A 83 4.51 -4.26 3.09
CA THR A 83 3.39 -3.81 2.27
C THR A 83 3.41 -2.29 2.18
N PHE A 84 3.12 -1.78 0.98
CA PHE A 84 2.93 -0.38 0.70
C PHE A 84 1.47 -0.15 0.27
N PRO A 85 0.52 -0.05 1.21
CA PRO A 85 -0.85 0.31 0.90
C PRO A 85 -0.96 1.81 0.63
N GLN A 86 -1.76 2.16 -0.38
CA GLN A 86 -2.11 3.54 -0.68
C GLN A 86 -3.59 3.62 -1.03
N THR A 87 -4.29 4.53 -0.36
CA THR A 87 -5.69 4.84 -0.66
C THR A 87 -5.78 5.65 -1.96
N ILE A 88 -6.64 5.21 -2.86
CA ILE A 88 -6.93 5.91 -4.12
C ILE A 88 -8.08 6.88 -3.84
N ASP A 89 -7.74 8.15 -3.58
CA ASP A 89 -8.76 9.20 -3.51
C ASP A 89 -9.18 9.56 -4.94
N PRO A 90 -10.46 9.38 -5.33
CA PRO A 90 -10.94 9.73 -6.66
C PRO A 90 -10.76 11.22 -7.01
N LYS A 91 -10.50 12.09 -6.01
CA LYS A 91 -10.17 13.51 -6.21
C LYS A 91 -8.70 13.76 -6.54
N ASN A 92 -7.81 12.90 -6.07
CA ASN A 92 -6.38 12.94 -6.36
C ASN A 92 -6.13 11.94 -7.48
N GLY A 93 -6.30 12.38 -8.73
CA GLY A 93 -6.32 11.53 -9.93
C GLY A 93 -5.41 10.30 -9.88
N VAL A 94 -5.97 9.16 -10.32
CA VAL A 94 -5.42 7.79 -10.24
C VAL A 94 -3.96 7.66 -10.76
N GLU A 95 -3.47 8.61 -11.56
CA GLU A 95 -2.11 8.65 -12.09
C GLU A 95 -1.03 8.88 -11.02
N ASN A 96 -1.23 9.85 -10.11
CA ASN A 96 -0.24 10.16 -9.08
C ASN A 96 -0.13 9.02 -8.06
N THR A 97 -1.29 8.43 -7.72
CA THR A 97 -1.38 7.34 -6.76
C THR A 97 -0.62 6.10 -7.24
N ARG A 98 -0.76 5.73 -8.51
CA ARG A 98 -0.04 4.57 -9.07
C ARG A 98 1.47 4.77 -9.06
N THR A 99 1.91 6.00 -9.33
CA THR A 99 3.33 6.35 -9.39
C THR A 99 3.97 6.21 -8.01
N ASP A 100 3.37 6.76 -6.96
CA ASP A 100 3.99 6.82 -5.62
C ASP A 100 4.25 5.42 -5.02
N ALA A 101 3.26 4.51 -5.04
CA ALA A 101 3.46 3.15 -4.54
C ALA A 101 4.45 2.35 -5.40
N SER A 102 4.43 2.55 -6.73
CA SER A 102 5.34 1.87 -7.65
C SER A 102 6.80 2.32 -7.47
N VAL A 103 7.02 3.62 -7.22
CA VAL A 103 8.33 4.21 -6.94
C VAL A 103 8.86 3.68 -5.62
N CYS A 104 8.07 3.72 -4.54
CA CYS A 104 8.47 3.14 -3.24
C CYS A 104 8.90 1.68 -3.35
N ARG A 105 8.16 0.88 -4.11
CA ARG A 105 8.50 -0.53 -4.35
C ARG A 105 9.83 -0.67 -5.11
N SER A 106 10.00 0.08 -6.21
CA SER A 106 11.18 -0.04 -7.07
C SER A 106 12.46 0.27 -6.30
N GLN A 107 12.48 1.39 -5.58
CA GLN A 107 13.64 1.82 -4.81
C GLN A 107 13.94 0.85 -3.66
N PHE A 108 12.91 0.36 -2.96
CA PHE A 108 13.10 -0.63 -1.90
C PHE A 108 13.72 -1.93 -2.42
N PHE A 109 13.25 -2.42 -3.56
CA PHE A 109 13.77 -3.65 -4.13
C PHE A 109 15.26 -3.51 -4.49
N GLU A 110 15.67 -2.36 -5.03
CA GLU A 110 17.07 -2.08 -5.34
C GLU A 110 17.94 -2.04 -4.08
N ASP A 111 17.51 -1.35 -3.03
CA ASP A 111 18.32 -1.22 -1.81
C ASP A 111 18.44 -2.51 -1.03
N VAL A 112 17.35 -3.28 -0.90
CA VAL A 112 17.42 -4.62 -0.27
C VAL A 112 18.30 -5.56 -1.07
N THR A 113 18.30 -5.44 -2.40
CA THR A 113 19.20 -6.25 -3.23
C THR A 113 20.65 -5.83 -3.02
N ARG A 114 20.96 -4.53 -2.94
CA ARG A 114 22.32 -4.00 -2.68
C ARG A 114 22.88 -4.40 -1.32
N GLU A 115 22.07 -4.36 -0.27
CA GLU A 115 22.47 -4.77 1.10
C GLU A 115 22.91 -6.24 1.14
N LYS A 116 22.38 -7.09 0.26
CA LYS A 116 22.72 -8.52 0.18
C LYS A 116 24.05 -8.81 -0.55
N TYR A 117 24.64 -7.81 -1.21
CA TYR A 117 25.90 -7.93 -1.97
C TYR A 117 27.07 -7.16 -1.33
N ARG A 118 26.93 -6.77 -0.05
CA ARG A 118 28.01 -6.24 0.78
C ARG A 118 28.39 -7.26 1.85
#